data_AF-A0A535IRW3-F1
#
_entry.id   AF-A0A535IRW3-F1
#
_cell.length_a   1.000
_cell.length_b   1.000
_cell.length_c   1.000
_cell.angle_alpha   90.00
_cell.angle_beta   90.00
_cell.angle_gamma   90.00
#
_symmetry.space_group_name_H-M   'P 1'
#
loop_
_entity.id
_entity.type
_entity.pdbx_description
1 polymer ?
#
loop_
_entity_poly.entity_id
_entity_poly.type
_entity_poly.pdbx_seq_one_letter_code
_entity_poly.pdbx_strand_id
1 'polypeptide(L)'
;MDLTPYLPWIIFIHIVAAFGFVLSHGVSAFVAFRVRAERDPARIGALLDLSSTSLGAMYASLLLLFVFGILAAVVGGYFSQRWPWAAIVTLVVVSAAMYPLATEHYRRVRQAIGQKRPGDKSGDPAPVPRDAAGIAAVLDNRRPEAITAVGVIGLLVLLWLMVLKPF
;
A
#
# COMPACT_ATOMS: atom_id res chain seq x y z
N MET A 1 17.84 -19.12 21.76
CA MET A 1 17.18 -20.22 21.04
C MET A 1 17.76 -20.23 19.63
N ASP A 2 18.25 -21.36 19.15
CA ASP A 2 18.73 -21.49 17.77
C ASP A 2 17.53 -21.57 16.82
N LEU A 3 17.44 -20.64 15.88
CA LEU A 3 16.35 -20.56 14.89
C LEU A 3 16.76 -21.03 13.50
N THR A 4 18.04 -21.41 13.32
CA THR A 4 18.59 -21.83 12.03
C THR A 4 17.79 -22.94 11.35
N PRO A 5 17.30 -23.98 12.06
CA PRO A 5 16.47 -25.02 11.46
C PRO A 5 15.14 -24.51 10.86
N TYR A 6 14.67 -23.35 11.30
CA TYR A 6 13.40 -22.74 10.85
C TYR A 6 13.59 -21.69 9.76
N LEU A 7 14.83 -21.40 9.33
CA LEU A 7 15.11 -20.41 8.29
C LEU A 7 14.29 -20.60 7.01
N PRO A 8 14.08 -21.83 6.48
CA PRO A 8 13.23 -22.03 5.30
C PRO A 8 11.78 -21.59 5.52
N TRP A 9 11.22 -21.85 6.71
CA TRP A 9 9.86 -21.43 7.06
C TRP A 9 9.74 -19.92 7.23
N ILE A 10 10.76 -19.29 7.82
CA ILE A 10 10.83 -17.83 7.97
C ILE A 10 10.82 -17.17 6.57
N ILE A 11 11.64 -17.66 5.65
CA ILE A 11 11.70 -17.18 4.26
C ILE A 11 10.37 -17.43 3.54
N PHE A 12 9.77 -18.61 3.72
CA PHE A 12 8.46 -18.93 3.14
C PHE A 12 7.39 -17.92 3.60
N ILE A 13 7.31 -17.62 4.89
CA ILE A 13 6.35 -16.63 5.42
C ILE A 13 6.63 -15.24 4.85
N HIS A 14 7.91 -14.83 4.75
CA HIS A 14 8.28 -13.56 4.11
C HIS A 14 7.77 -13.48 2.65
N ILE A 15 7.94 -14.55 1.87
CA ILE A 15 7.48 -14.62 0.48
C ILE A 15 5.94 -14.59 0.39
N VAL A 16 5.25 -15.38 1.20
CA VAL A 16 3.78 -15.38 1.26
C VAL A 16 3.25 -13.99 1.63
N ALA A 17 3.89 -13.32 2.59
CA ALA A 17 3.56 -11.96 2.97
C ALA A 17 3.84 -10.96 1.84
N ALA A 18 4.88 -11.16 1.02
CA ALA A 18 5.13 -10.35 -0.18
C ALA A 18 4.00 -10.47 -1.19
N PHE A 19 3.53 -11.69 -1.47
CA PHE A 19 2.37 -11.90 -2.34
C PHE A 19 1.10 -11.29 -1.75
N GLY A 20 0.83 -11.50 -0.46
CA GLY A 20 -0.30 -10.90 0.24
C GLY A 20 -0.29 -9.38 0.18
N PHE A 21 0.90 -8.77 0.33
CA PHE A 21 1.11 -7.34 0.17
C PHE A 21 0.78 -6.88 -1.25
N VAL A 22 1.37 -7.48 -2.28
CA VAL A 22 1.16 -7.06 -3.68
C VAL A 22 -0.29 -7.24 -4.11
N LEU A 23 -0.92 -8.36 -3.77
CA LEU A 23 -2.31 -8.64 -4.11
C LEU A 23 -3.26 -7.65 -3.42
N SER A 24 -3.09 -7.43 -2.11
CA SER A 24 -3.92 -6.49 -1.37
C SER A 24 -3.67 -5.06 -1.84
N HIS A 25 -2.41 -4.62 -1.91
CA HIS A 25 -2.06 -3.28 -2.41
C HIS A 25 -2.57 -3.03 -3.83
N GLY A 26 -2.49 -4.04 -4.69
CA GLY A 26 -2.94 -4.01 -6.08
C GLY A 26 -4.43 -3.73 -6.22
N VAL A 27 -5.27 -4.22 -5.31
CA VAL A 27 -6.71 -3.90 -5.28
C VAL A 27 -6.92 -2.41 -5.01
N SER A 28 -6.24 -1.84 -4.01
CA SER A 28 -6.31 -0.39 -3.73
C SER A 28 -5.80 0.44 -4.90
N ALA A 29 -4.69 0.03 -5.53
CA ALA A 29 -4.15 0.68 -6.72
C ALA A 29 -5.13 0.61 -7.90
N PHE A 30 -5.83 -0.52 -8.11
CA PHE A 30 -6.84 -0.65 -9.15
C PHE A 30 -8.06 0.26 -8.89
N VAL A 31 -8.52 0.33 -7.63
CA VAL A 31 -9.60 1.24 -7.22
C VAL A 31 -9.27 2.69 -7.59
N ALA A 32 -8.01 3.12 -7.44
CA ALA A 32 -7.59 4.46 -7.82
C ALA A 32 -7.91 4.81 -9.28
N PHE A 33 -7.69 3.87 -10.20
CA PHE A 33 -8.03 4.03 -11.62
C PHE A 33 -9.54 4.01 -11.85
N ARG A 34 -10.28 3.12 -11.16
CA ARG A 34 -11.74 3.01 -11.30
C ARG A 34 -12.47 4.25 -10.78
N VAL A 35 -12.04 4.80 -9.64
CA VAL A 35 -12.62 6.03 -9.05
C VAL A 35 -12.47 7.22 -10.00
N ARG A 36 -11.34 7.32 -10.72
CA ARG A 36 -11.13 8.41 -11.70
C ARG A 36 -12.16 8.38 -12.84
N ALA A 37 -12.59 7.20 -13.28
CA ALA A 37 -13.55 7.05 -14.38
C ALA A 37 -15.02 7.05 -13.92
N GLU A 38 -15.28 6.81 -12.64
CA GLU A 38 -16.63 6.75 -12.09
C GLU A 38 -17.20 8.15 -11.85
N ARG A 39 -18.52 8.29 -12.00
CA ARG A 39 -19.25 9.55 -11.81
C ARG A 39 -20.43 9.41 -10.84
N ASP A 40 -20.88 8.18 -10.56
CA ASP A 40 -21.88 7.89 -9.55
C ASP A 40 -21.27 7.93 -8.13
N PRO A 41 -21.67 8.88 -7.25
CA PRO A 41 -21.13 9.00 -5.90
C PRO A 41 -21.28 7.72 -5.05
N ALA A 42 -22.36 6.97 -5.24
CA ALA A 42 -22.59 5.73 -4.48
C ALA A 42 -21.57 4.65 -4.88
N ARG A 43 -21.27 4.52 -6.17
CA ARG A 43 -20.24 3.60 -6.68
C ARG A 43 -18.84 4.01 -6.26
N ILE A 44 -18.53 5.31 -6.28
CA ILE A 44 -17.27 5.84 -5.75
C ILE A 44 -17.12 5.45 -4.29
N GLY A 45 -18.15 5.66 -3.47
CA GLY A 45 -18.13 5.31 -2.06
C GLY A 45 -17.82 3.82 -1.83
N ALA A 46 -18.51 2.93 -2.55
CA ALA A 46 -18.28 1.49 -2.47
C ALA A 46 -16.86 1.08 -2.88
N LEU A 47 -16.32 1.69 -3.95
CA LEU A 47 -14.94 1.47 -4.39
C LEU A 47 -13.94 1.91 -3.32
N LEU A 48 -14.14 3.08 -2.70
CA LEU A 48 -13.27 3.58 -1.65
C LEU A 48 -13.31 2.69 -0.41
N ASP A 49 -14.45 2.10 -0.06
CA ASP A 49 -14.57 1.18 1.07
C ASP A 49 -13.88 -0.15 0.80
N LEU A 50 -13.99 -0.68 -0.43
CA LEU A 50 -13.20 -1.82 -0.88
C LEU A 50 -11.69 -1.52 -0.79
N SER A 51 -11.26 -0.33 -1.18
CA SER A 51 -9.85 0.07 -1.02
C SER A 51 -9.45 0.12 0.46
N SER A 52 -10.31 0.61 1.35
CA SER A 52 -10.00 0.71 2.78
C SER A 52 -9.83 -0.66 3.44
N THR A 53 -10.71 -1.63 3.13
CA THR A 53 -10.61 -3.00 3.66
C THR A 53 -9.36 -3.71 3.12
N SER A 54 -9.09 -3.54 1.83
CA SER A 54 -7.90 -4.03 1.16
C SER A 54 -6.59 -3.48 1.75
N LEU A 55 -6.56 -2.19 2.10
CA LEU A 55 -5.40 -1.58 2.77
C LEU A 55 -5.13 -2.19 4.16
N GLY A 56 -6.16 -2.61 4.89
CA GLY A 56 -5.99 -3.35 6.14
C GLY A 56 -5.19 -4.65 5.95
N ALA A 57 -5.59 -5.47 4.98
CA ALA A 57 -4.88 -6.70 4.62
C ALA A 57 -3.45 -6.42 4.10
N MET A 58 -3.28 -5.33 3.33
CA MET A 58 -1.97 -4.87 2.89
C MET A 58 -1.05 -4.54 4.07
N TYR A 59 -1.50 -3.75 5.06
CA TYR A 59 -0.66 -3.38 6.21
C TYR A 59 -0.30 -4.59 7.07
N ALA A 60 -1.23 -5.53 7.26
CA ALA A 60 -0.93 -6.79 7.93
C ALA A 60 0.14 -7.60 7.18
N SER A 61 0.01 -7.71 5.86
CA SER A 61 0.99 -8.39 5.01
C SER A 61 2.34 -7.67 5.00
N LEU A 62 2.36 -6.34 4.95
CA LEU A 62 3.58 -5.53 5.01
C LEU A 62 4.32 -5.73 6.34
N LEU A 63 3.60 -5.79 7.46
CA LEU A 63 4.18 -6.05 8.77
C LEU A 63 4.84 -7.43 8.81
N LEU A 64 4.14 -8.47 8.35
CA LEU A 64 4.69 -9.82 8.28
C LEU A 64 5.90 -9.89 7.34
N LEU A 65 5.80 -9.28 6.15
CA LEU A 65 6.91 -9.18 5.20
C LEU A 65 8.14 -8.57 5.87
N PHE A 66 7.98 -7.43 6.52
CA PHE A 66 9.10 -6.73 7.15
C PHE A 66 9.70 -7.53 8.31
N VAL A 67 8.87 -8.02 9.23
CA VAL A 67 9.32 -8.79 10.40
C VAL A 67 10.06 -10.06 9.99
N PHE A 68 9.48 -10.86 9.09
CA PHE A 68 10.10 -12.11 8.66
C PHE A 68 11.32 -11.88 7.75
N GLY A 69 11.37 -10.75 7.03
CA GLY A 69 12.55 -10.34 6.27
C GLY A 69 13.73 -9.99 7.18
N ILE A 70 13.48 -9.21 8.23
CA ILE A 70 14.50 -8.89 9.24
C ILE A 70 14.94 -10.15 9.97
N LEU A 71 13.99 -11.02 10.37
CA LEU A 71 14.30 -12.26 11.05
C LEU A 71 15.17 -13.19 10.16
N ALA A 72 14.86 -13.32 8.87
CA ALA A 72 15.68 -14.07 7.93
C ALA A 72 17.09 -13.47 7.80
N ALA A 73 17.21 -12.15 7.76
CA ALA A 73 18.50 -11.46 7.70
C ALA A 73 19.36 -11.66 8.96
N VAL A 74 18.75 -11.65 10.14
CA VAL A 74 19.45 -11.96 11.41
C VAL A 74 19.90 -13.41 11.45
N VAL A 75 18.98 -14.36 11.23
CA VAL A 75 19.26 -15.81 11.34
C VAL A 75 20.24 -16.26 10.26
N GLY A 76 20.13 -15.71 9.04
CA GLY A 76 21.05 -16.00 7.93
C GLY A 76 22.37 -15.22 7.96
N GLY A 77 22.57 -14.31 8.92
CA GLY A 77 23.79 -13.49 9.02
C GLY A 77 23.99 -12.50 7.86
N TYR A 78 22.91 -12.09 7.19
CA TYR A 78 22.98 -11.30 5.96
C TYR A 78 23.28 -9.81 6.18
N PHE A 79 23.17 -9.28 7.41
CA PHE A 79 23.43 -7.86 7.68
C PHE A 79 24.90 -7.43 7.51
N SER A 80 25.82 -8.37 7.34
CA SER A 80 27.20 -8.09 6.90
C SER A 80 27.30 -7.63 5.45
N GLN A 81 26.28 -7.93 4.63
CA GLN A 81 26.16 -7.51 3.22
C GLN A 81 25.36 -6.21 3.12
N ARG A 82 25.47 -5.52 1.99
CA ARG A 82 24.86 -4.19 1.80
C ARG A 82 23.45 -4.25 1.20
N TRP A 83 23.11 -5.30 0.43
CA TRP A 83 21.79 -5.42 -0.20
C TRP A 83 20.59 -5.42 0.76
N PRO A 84 20.64 -5.99 1.99
CA PRO A 84 19.49 -5.95 2.90
C PRO A 84 19.18 -4.53 3.35
N TRP A 85 20.23 -3.74 3.63
CA TRP A 85 20.10 -2.33 3.98
C TRP A 85 19.52 -1.52 2.83
N ALA A 86 20.02 -1.74 1.61
CA ALA A 86 19.47 -1.09 0.42
C ALA A 86 17.98 -1.41 0.22
N ALA A 87 17.56 -2.64 0.51
CA ALA A 87 16.16 -3.04 0.39
C ALA A 87 15.28 -2.39 1.48
N ILE A 88 15.75 -2.33 2.73
CA ILE A 88 15.05 -1.62 3.81
C ILE A 88 14.88 -0.13 3.46
N VAL A 89 15.95 0.52 3.02
CA VAL A 89 15.91 1.93 2.61
C VAL A 89 14.95 2.12 1.44
N THR A 90 15.01 1.25 0.42
CA THR A 90 14.09 1.31 -0.72
C THR A 90 12.64 1.19 -0.28
N LEU A 91 12.32 0.22 0.59
CA LEU A 91 10.97 0.03 1.12
C LEU A 91 10.47 1.28 1.87
N VAL A 92 11.31 1.87 2.72
CA VAL A 92 10.97 3.08 3.50
C VAL A 92 10.76 4.28 2.57
N VAL A 93 11.67 4.52 1.63
CA VAL A 93 11.59 5.65 0.69
C VAL A 93 10.34 5.54 -0.18
N VAL A 94 10.07 4.37 -0.76
CA VAL A 94 8.88 4.15 -1.60
C VAL A 94 7.60 4.33 -0.78
N SER A 95 7.55 3.76 0.43
CA SER A 95 6.39 3.90 1.33
C SER A 95 6.14 5.37 1.70
N ALA A 96 7.19 6.10 2.08
CA ALA A 96 7.11 7.52 2.42
C ALA A 96 6.69 8.39 1.22
N ALA A 97 7.15 8.06 0.01
CA ALA A 97 6.76 8.77 -1.20
C ALA A 97 5.28 8.54 -1.55
N MET A 98 4.77 7.31 -1.41
CA MET A 98 3.39 6.97 -1.79
C MET A 98 2.35 7.48 -0.78
N TYR A 99 2.67 7.50 0.52
CA TYR A 99 1.73 7.80 1.60
C TYR A 99 1.00 9.16 1.47
N PRO A 100 1.69 10.31 1.36
CA PRO A 100 1.02 11.61 1.30
C PRO A 100 0.26 11.80 -0.02
N LEU A 101 0.78 11.25 -1.12
CA LEU A 101 0.20 11.41 -2.45
C LEU A 101 -1.16 10.69 -2.59
N ALA A 102 -1.35 9.56 -1.91
CA ALA A 102 -2.61 8.83 -1.94
C ALA A 102 -3.60 9.37 -0.89
N THR A 103 -3.14 9.54 0.35
CA THR A 103 -4.03 9.77 1.51
C THR A 103 -4.84 11.05 1.38
N GLU A 104 -4.20 12.17 1.04
CA GLU A 104 -4.87 13.47 1.03
C GLU A 104 -5.88 13.61 -0.11
N HIS A 105 -5.61 12.99 -1.25
CA HIS A 105 -6.55 13.01 -2.35
C HIS A 105 -7.83 12.23 -2.03
N TYR A 106 -7.72 10.98 -1.56
CA TYR A 106 -8.91 10.16 -1.30
C TYR A 106 -9.71 10.62 -0.09
N ARG A 107 -9.08 11.33 0.87
CA ARG A 107 -9.81 12.06 1.92
C ARG A 107 -10.71 13.14 1.32
N ARG A 108 -10.20 13.94 0.38
CA ARG A 108 -10.99 14.98 -0.31
C ARG A 108 -12.10 14.39 -1.18
N VAL A 109 -11.86 13.26 -1.83
CA VAL A 109 -12.90 12.55 -2.59
C VAL A 109 -14.03 12.09 -1.65
N ARG A 110 -13.71 11.41 -0.54
CA ARG A 110 -14.70 10.97 0.47
C ARG A 110 -15.53 12.14 1.00
N GLN A 111 -14.88 13.25 1.33
CA GLN A 111 -15.56 14.47 1.77
C GLN A 111 -16.49 15.03 0.69
N ALA A 112 -16.05 15.07 -0.58
CA ALA A 112 -16.84 15.61 -1.67
C ALA A 112 -18.12 14.80 -1.95
N ILE A 113 -18.10 13.48 -1.73
CA ILE A 113 -19.28 12.62 -1.90
C ILE A 113 -20.09 12.43 -0.60
N GLY A 114 -19.72 13.11 0.49
CA GLY A 114 -20.38 13.00 1.79
C GLY A 114 -20.16 11.67 2.51
N GLN A 115 -19.10 10.94 2.18
CA GLN A 115 -18.77 9.67 2.81
C GLN A 115 -17.88 9.89 4.05
N LYS A 116 -18.19 9.16 5.13
CA LYS A 116 -17.31 9.10 6.31
C LYS A 116 -15.96 8.49 5.97
N ARG A 117 -14.94 8.90 6.73
CA ARG A 117 -13.57 8.38 6.61
C ARG A 117 -13.41 7.16 7.52
N PRO A 118 -12.52 6.22 7.14
CA PRO A 118 -12.06 5.20 8.07
C PRO A 118 -11.50 5.86 9.34
N GLY A 119 -12.06 5.53 10.50
CA GLY A 119 -11.69 6.11 11.80
C GLY A 119 -12.61 7.23 12.32
N ASP A 120 -13.56 7.74 11.52
CA ASP A 120 -14.61 8.62 12.04
C ASP A 120 -15.53 7.84 13.01
N LYS A 121 -16.01 8.49 14.08
CA LYS A 121 -16.87 7.83 15.07
C LYS A 121 -18.28 7.62 14.52
N SER A 122 -19.00 6.61 15.03
CA SER A 122 -20.37 6.32 14.61
C SER A 122 -21.30 7.53 14.74
N GLY A 123 -21.08 8.38 15.75
CA GLY A 123 -21.86 9.60 16.00
C GLY A 123 -21.42 10.85 15.23
N ASP A 124 -20.30 10.83 14.51
CA ASP A 124 -19.85 12.02 13.76
C ASP A 124 -20.80 12.28 12.57
N PRO A 125 -21.16 13.54 12.27
CA PRO A 125 -21.99 13.83 11.11
C PRO A 125 -21.25 13.46 9.82
N ALA A 126 -21.98 12.92 8.85
CA ALA A 126 -21.42 12.72 7.52
C ALA A 126 -21.06 14.09 6.90
N PRO A 127 -19.96 14.20 6.13
CA PRO A 127 -19.66 15.43 5.40
C PRO A 127 -20.81 15.81 4.46
N VAL A 128 -21.02 17.10 4.25
CA VAL A 128 -22.02 17.57 3.27
C VAL A 128 -21.50 17.28 1.86
N PRO A 129 -22.23 16.50 1.03
CA PRO A 129 -21.84 16.26 -0.35
C PRO A 129 -21.78 17.57 -1.16
N ARG A 130 -20.82 17.64 -2.07
CA ARG A 130 -20.78 18.70 -3.09
C ARG A 130 -21.77 18.39 -4.22
N ASP A 131 -22.03 19.39 -5.03
CA ASP A 131 -22.75 19.23 -6.29
C ASP A 131 -21.93 18.40 -7.31
N ALA A 132 -22.58 17.98 -8.40
CA ALA A 132 -21.96 17.14 -9.42
C ALA A 132 -20.69 17.78 -10.02
N ALA A 133 -20.71 19.10 -10.23
CA ALA A 133 -19.56 19.85 -10.74
C ALA A 133 -18.40 19.86 -9.73
N GLY A 134 -18.69 20.07 -8.44
CA GLY A 134 -17.70 20.05 -7.37
C GLY A 134 -17.07 18.67 -7.15
N ILE A 135 -17.81 17.59 -7.35
CA ILE A 135 -17.29 16.20 -7.32
C ILE A 135 -16.37 15.95 -8.51
N ALA A 136 -16.81 16.28 -9.74
CA ALA A 136 -16.01 16.10 -10.94
C ALA A 136 -14.65 16.83 -10.87
N ALA A 137 -14.65 18.07 -10.37
CA ALA A 137 -13.43 18.86 -10.20
C ALA A 137 -12.40 18.19 -9.26
N VAL A 138 -12.86 17.47 -8.22
CA VAL A 138 -11.95 16.74 -7.32
C VAL A 138 -11.37 15.50 -8.02
N LEU A 139 -12.19 14.78 -8.80
CA LEU A 139 -11.78 13.55 -9.49
C LEU A 139 -10.78 13.81 -10.62
N ASP A 140 -10.98 14.88 -11.40
CA ASP A 140 -10.18 15.16 -12.60
C ASP A 140 -8.72 15.55 -12.28
N ASN A 141 -8.44 15.95 -11.04
CA ASN A 141 -7.11 16.37 -10.62
C ASN A 141 -6.16 15.20 -10.31
N ARG A 142 -6.61 13.94 -10.39
CA ARG A 142 -5.79 12.78 -10.01
C ARG A 142 -5.14 12.05 -11.18
N ARG A 143 -3.82 11.87 -11.07
CA ARG A 143 -3.00 11.00 -11.93
C ARG A 143 -2.51 9.78 -11.15
N PRO A 144 -3.28 8.68 -11.09
CA PRO A 144 -2.87 7.45 -10.40
C PRO A 144 -1.57 6.85 -10.98
N GLU A 145 -1.28 7.09 -12.25
CA GLU A 145 -0.12 6.57 -12.99
C GLU A 145 1.22 6.88 -12.31
N ALA A 146 1.38 8.10 -11.78
CA ALA A 146 2.62 8.50 -11.14
C ALA A 146 2.90 7.71 -9.85
N ILE A 147 1.87 7.48 -9.02
CA ILE A 147 2.01 6.65 -7.81
C ILE A 147 2.25 5.19 -8.21
N THR A 148 1.51 4.69 -9.22
CA THR A 148 1.70 3.33 -9.70
C THR A 148 3.11 3.12 -10.23
N ALA A 149 3.68 4.07 -10.97
CA ALA A 149 5.06 4.00 -11.45
C ALA A 149 6.06 3.92 -10.30
N VAL A 150 5.92 4.78 -9.26
CA VAL A 150 6.75 4.72 -8.06
C VAL A 150 6.67 3.35 -7.38
N GLY A 151 5.46 2.81 -7.23
CA GLY A 151 5.26 1.49 -6.63
C GLY A 151 5.86 0.35 -7.44
N VAL A 152 5.65 0.34 -8.76
CA VAL A 152 6.17 -0.69 -9.67
C VAL A 152 7.69 -0.66 -9.75
N ILE A 153 8.29 0.53 -9.91
CA ILE A 153 9.75 0.69 -9.95
C ILE A 153 10.34 0.25 -8.60
N GLY A 154 9.75 0.69 -7.49
CA GLY A 154 10.16 0.27 -6.15
C GLY A 154 10.11 -1.25 -5.96
N LEU A 155 9.03 -1.89 -6.40
CA LEU A 155 8.88 -3.35 -6.33
C LEU A 155 9.94 -4.08 -7.17
N LEU A 156 10.21 -3.62 -8.40
CA LEU A 156 11.24 -4.21 -9.25
C LEU A 156 12.64 -4.09 -8.63
N VAL A 157 12.96 -2.94 -8.02
CA VAL A 157 14.22 -2.75 -7.29
C VAL A 157 14.30 -3.68 -6.09
N LEU A 158 13.23 -3.83 -5.31
CA LEU A 158 13.19 -4.77 -4.17
C LEU A 158 13.39 -6.22 -4.62
N LEU A 159 12.72 -6.64 -5.69
CA LEU A 159 12.90 -7.98 -6.25
C LEU A 159 14.33 -8.20 -6.73
N TRP A 160 14.90 -7.24 -7.44
CA TRP A 160 16.30 -7.29 -7.89
C TRP A 160 17.28 -7.45 -6.71
N LEU A 161 17.13 -6.65 -5.65
CA LEU A 161 17.97 -6.73 -4.45
C LEU A 161 17.84 -8.06 -3.72
N MET A 162 16.61 -8.58 -3.57
CA MET A 162 16.33 -9.78 -2.80
C MET A 162 16.71 -11.07 -3.55
N VAL A 163 16.56 -11.09 -4.87
CA VAL A 163 16.82 -12.26 -5.71
C VAL A 163 18.29 -12.32 -6.12
N LEU A 164 18.84 -11.22 -6.66
CA LEU A 164 20.19 -11.22 -7.22
C LEU A 164 21.28 -10.88 -6.19
N LYS A 165 20.92 -10.23 -5.08
CA LYS A 165 21.83 -9.92 -3.96
C LYS A 165 23.17 -9.33 -4.43
N PRO A 166 23.15 -8.21 -5.16
CA PRO A 166 24.29 -7.75 -5.97
C PRO A 166 25.53 -7.29 -5.19
N PHE A 167 25.43 -7.07 -3.86
CA PHE A 167 26.51 -6.52 -3.03
C PHE A 167 26.29 -6.71 -1.51
#